data_AF-A0A2E6S599-F1
#
_entry.id   AF-A0A2E6S599-F1
#
_cell.length_a   1.000
_cell.length_b   1.000
_cell.length_c   1.000
_cell.angle_alpha   90.00
_cell.angle_beta   90.00
_cell.angle_gamma   90.00
#
_symmetry.space_group_name_H-M   'P 1'
#
loop_
_entity.id
_entity.type
_entity.pdbx_description
1 polymer ?
#
loop_
_entity_poly.entity_id
_entity_poly.type
_entity_poly.pdbx_seq_one_letter_code
_entity_poly.pdbx_strand_id
1 'polypeptide(L)'
;MIPNVLADRYASSALREIWSAEGRILLEREFWIAVMKAQRELGLPISEEVIADYEQVRDQVNLDSIDARERISRHDVKARIEE
;
A
#
# COMPACT_ATOMS: atom_id res chain seq x y z
N MET A 1 -10.40 -21.66 6.81
CA MET A 1 -9.72 -20.52 7.46
C MET A 1 -10.20 -20.46 8.89
N ILE A 2 -9.30 -20.31 9.88
CA ILE A 2 -9.69 -20.14 11.29
C ILE A 2 -10.06 -18.66 11.47
N PRO A 3 -11.24 -18.33 11.99
CA PRO A 3 -11.65 -16.93 12.20
C PRO A 3 -10.72 -16.23 13.19
N ASN A 4 -10.34 -14.99 12.89
CA ASN A 4 -9.48 -14.20 13.78
C ASN A 4 -10.36 -13.51 14.80
N VAL A 5 -10.66 -14.20 15.91
CA VAL A 5 -11.58 -13.69 16.94
C VAL A 5 -11.15 -12.34 17.51
N LEU A 6 -9.84 -12.05 17.57
CA LEU A 6 -9.35 -10.74 17.99
C LEU A 6 -9.78 -9.64 17.02
N ALA A 7 -9.62 -9.85 15.72
CA ALA A 7 -10.09 -8.93 14.70
C ALA A 7 -11.62 -8.88 14.65
N ASP A 8 -12.28 -10.03 14.51
CA ASP A 8 -13.69 -10.12 14.13
C ASP A 8 -14.66 -9.76 15.28
N ARG A 9 -14.26 -9.99 16.54
CA ARG A 9 -15.16 -9.83 17.70
C ARG A 9 -14.77 -8.69 18.63
N TYR A 10 -13.48 -8.45 18.83
CA TYR A 10 -13.00 -7.57 19.90
C TYR A 10 -12.43 -6.26 19.39
N ALA A 11 -11.81 -6.24 18.20
CA ALA A 11 -11.22 -5.04 17.64
C ALA A 11 -12.29 -4.06 17.13
N SER A 12 -12.04 -2.77 17.38
CA SER A 12 -12.80 -1.69 16.74
C SER A 12 -12.66 -1.75 15.21
N SER A 13 -13.62 -1.16 14.48
CA SER A 13 -13.53 -1.01 13.02
C SER A 13 -12.26 -0.28 12.59
N ALA A 14 -11.93 0.83 13.26
CA ALA A 14 -10.73 1.62 12.95
C ALA A 14 -9.45 0.79 13.09
N LEU A 15 -9.34 -0.05 14.12
CA LEU A 15 -8.18 -0.93 14.29
C LEU A 15 -8.13 -1.99 13.18
N ARG A 16 -9.28 -2.57 12.81
CA ARG A 16 -9.35 -3.55 11.71
C ARG A 16 -8.97 -2.93 10.37
N GLU A 17 -9.41 -1.70 10.09
CA GLU A 17 -9.07 -0.98 8.88
C GLU A 17 -7.56 -0.78 8.76
N ILE A 18 -6.91 -0.24 9.80
CA ILE A 18 -5.46 0.00 9.84
C ILE A 18 -4.66 -1.30 9.63
N TRP A 19 -5.04 -2.38 10.30
CA TRP A 19 -4.29 -3.64 10.29
C TRP A 19 -4.78 -4.65 9.24
N SER A 20 -5.71 -4.25 8.37
CA SER A 20 -6.13 -5.07 7.23
C SER A 20 -5.00 -5.16 6.19
N ALA A 21 -5.09 -6.17 5.31
CA ALA A 21 -4.14 -6.29 4.20
C ALA A 21 -4.14 -5.03 3.32
N GLU A 22 -5.34 -4.51 3.02
CA GLU A 22 -5.55 -3.28 2.26
C GLU A 22 -5.04 -2.05 3.01
N GLY A 23 -5.42 -1.87 4.28
CA GLY A 23 -4.97 -0.72 5.09
C GLY A 23 -3.46 -0.62 5.20
N ARG A 24 -2.76 -1.75 5.35
CA ARG A 24 -1.30 -1.80 5.30
C ARG A 24 -0.74 -1.30 3.96
N ILE A 25 -1.34 -1.71 2.85
CA ILE A 25 -0.91 -1.30 1.50
C ILE A 25 -1.17 0.19 1.26
N LEU A 26 -2.33 0.70 1.71
CA LEU A 26 -2.65 2.12 1.63
C LEU A 26 -1.61 2.97 2.37
N LEU A 27 -1.29 2.61 3.62
CA LEU A 27 -0.28 3.29 4.42
C LEU A 27 1.11 3.23 3.77
N GLU A 28 1.47 2.11 3.15
CA GLU A 28 2.74 1.99 2.43
C GLU A 28 2.79 2.89 1.19
N ARG A 29 1.70 2.99 0.42
CA ARG A 29 1.60 3.90 -0.73
C ARG A 29 1.66 5.36 -0.30
N GLU A 30 0.97 5.72 0.79
CA GLU A 30 1.06 7.05 1.39
C GLU A 30 2.51 7.40 1.77
N PHE A 31 3.21 6.43 2.37
CA PHE A 31 4.61 6.61 2.72
C PHE A 31 5.49 6.82 1.48
N TRP A 32 5.34 6.02 0.43
CA TRP A 32 6.10 6.20 -0.82
C TRP A 32 5.84 7.56 -1.49
N ILE A 33 4.58 8.01 -1.52
CA ILE A 33 4.23 9.34 -2.03
C ILE A 33 4.89 10.44 -1.20
N ALA A 34 4.87 10.32 0.14
CA ALA A 34 5.53 11.26 1.03
C ALA A 34 7.04 11.31 0.79
N VAL A 35 7.68 10.15 0.60
CA VAL A 35 9.11 10.06 0.24
C VAL A 35 9.40 10.74 -1.09
N MET A 36 8.59 10.49 -2.13
CA MET A 36 8.76 11.14 -3.44
C MET A 36 8.62 12.66 -3.36
N LYS A 37 7.65 13.17 -2.60
CA LYS A 37 7.48 14.62 -2.36
C LYS A 37 8.70 15.21 -1.66
N ALA A 38 9.17 14.58 -0.58
CA ALA A 38 10.34 15.04 0.16
C ALA A 38 11.62 15.00 -0.71
N GLN A 39 11.81 13.96 -1.51
CA GLN A 39 12.92 13.85 -2.45
C GLN A 39 12.88 14.97 -3.51
N ARG A 40 11.71 15.29 -4.06
CA ARG A 40 11.53 16.42 -4.99
C ARG A 40 11.87 17.76 -4.34
N GLU A 41 11.40 18.01 -3.12
CA GLU A 41 11.74 19.23 -2.35
C GLU A 41 13.25 19.39 -2.13
N LEU A 42 13.98 18.27 -2.00
CA LEU A 42 15.44 18.22 -1.88
C LEU A 42 16.17 18.34 -3.23
N GLY A 43 15.46 18.49 -4.35
CA GLY A 43 16.03 18.72 -5.67
C GLY A 43 16.28 17.44 -6.49
N LEU A 44 15.75 16.28 -6.09
CA LEU A 44 15.79 15.09 -6.95
C LEU A 44 14.85 15.28 -8.16
N PRO A 45 15.21 14.75 -9.33
CA PRO A 45 14.44 14.92 -10.57
C PRO A 45 13.20 14.00 -10.59
N ILE A 46 12.23 14.30 -9.74
CA ILE A 46 10.93 13.62 -9.68
C ILE A 46 9.87 14.55 -10.27
N SER A 47 9.17 14.07 -11.30
CA SER A 47 8.09 14.83 -11.94
C SER A 47 6.89 14.96 -10.99
N GLU A 48 6.24 16.12 -11.02
CA GLU A 48 4.98 16.35 -10.32
C GLU A 48 3.85 15.48 -10.87
N GLU A 49 3.87 15.21 -12.18
CA GLU A 49 2.91 14.31 -12.85
C GLU A 49 3.01 12.90 -12.29
N VAL A 50 4.22 12.38 -12.06
CA VAL A 50 4.41 11.06 -11.45
C VAL A 50 3.83 11.01 -10.04
N ILE A 51 4.03 12.05 -9.22
CA ILE A 51 3.44 12.10 -7.88
C ILE A 51 1.91 12.11 -7.96
N ALA A 52 1.35 12.89 -8.88
CA ALA A 52 -0.10 12.97 -9.09
C ALA A 52 -0.69 11.63 -9.57
N ASP A 53 -0.01 10.92 -10.47
CA ASP A 53 -0.41 9.59 -10.94
C ASP A 53 -0.50 8.60 -9.77
N TYR A 54 0.50 8.58 -8.89
CA TYR A 54 0.50 7.73 -7.70
C TYR A 54 -0.60 8.12 -6.70
N GLU A 55 -0.89 9.40 -6.54
CA GLU A 55 -1.99 9.87 -5.69
C GLU A 55 -3.36 9.45 -6.20
N GLN A 56 -3.55 9.45 -7.53
CA GLN A 56 -4.82 9.13 -8.18
C GLN A 56 -5.24 7.66 -7.99
N VAL A 57 -4.28 6.73 -7.94
CA VAL A 57 -4.54 5.29 -7.82
C VAL A 57 -4.24 4.73 -6.44
N ARG A 58 -3.89 5.60 -5.47
CA ARG A 58 -3.43 5.18 -4.14
C ARG A 58 -4.41 4.23 -3.44
N ASP A 59 -5.71 4.50 -3.57
CA ASP A 59 -6.81 3.74 -2.97
C ASP A 59 -7.24 2.49 -3.77
N GLN A 60 -6.68 2.28 -4.97
CA GLN A 60 -7.01 1.15 -5.83
C GLN A 60 -6.12 -0.05 -5.48
N VAL A 61 -6.53 -0.88 -4.53
CA VAL A 61 -5.74 -2.04 -4.06
C VAL A 61 -6.34 -3.34 -4.59
N ASN A 62 -5.56 -4.08 -5.40
CA ASN A 62 -5.95 -5.42 -5.84
C ASN A 62 -5.11 -6.52 -5.18
N LEU A 63 -5.63 -7.10 -4.11
CA LEU A 63 -4.93 -8.14 -3.33
C LEU A 63 -4.60 -9.39 -4.16
N ASP A 64 -5.51 -9.82 -5.05
CA ASP A 64 -5.28 -11.00 -5.89
C ASP A 64 -4.14 -10.78 -6.91
N SER A 65 -4.08 -9.57 -7.46
CA SER A 65 -3.04 -9.09 -8.37
C SER A 65 -1.66 -9.04 -7.71
N ILE A 66 -1.61 -8.57 -6.46
CA ILE A 66 -0.41 -8.54 -5.61
C ILE A 66 0.05 -9.97 -5.28
N ASP A 67 -0.87 -10.83 -4.82
CA ASP A 67 -0.58 -12.23 -4.50
C ASP A 67 -0.02 -12.99 -5.72
N ALA A 68 -0.58 -12.74 -6.91
CA ALA A 68 -0.08 -13.33 -8.15
C ALA A 68 1.36 -12.90 -8.47
N ARG A 69 1.69 -11.61 -8.29
CA ARG A 69 3.04 -11.07 -8.48
C ARG A 69 4.01 -11.56 -7.42
N GLU A 70 3.60 -11.64 -6.16
CA GLU A 70 4.44 -12.11 -5.05
C GLU A 70 4.85 -13.57 -5.23
N ARG A 71 3.97 -14.42 -5.77
CA ARG A 71 4.32 -15.82 -6.09
C ARG A 71 5.45 -15.94 -7.11
N ILE A 72 5.56 -14.98 -8.03
CA ILE A 72 6.60 -14.96 -9.07
C ILE A 72 7.87 -14.29 -8.53
N SER A 73 7.74 -13.06 -8.00
CA SER A 73 8.86 -12.25 -7.52
C SER A 73 9.47 -12.75 -6.21
N ARG A 74 8.70 -13.51 -5.42
CA ARG A 74 9.02 -13.94 -4.05
C ARG A 74 9.36 -12.77 -3.12
N HIS A 75 8.84 -11.59 -3.43
CA HIS A 75 9.11 -10.36 -2.69
C HIS A 75 7.84 -9.52 -2.59
N ASP A 76 7.34 -9.39 -1.37
CA ASP A 76 6.04 -8.77 -1.05
C ASP A 76 6.01 -7.26 -1.36
N VAL A 77 7.03 -6.50 -0.94
CA VAL A 77 7.14 -5.05 -1.23
C VAL A 77 7.19 -4.81 -2.74
N LYS A 78 7.99 -5.59 -3.47
CA LYS A 78 8.11 -5.47 -4.92
C LYS A 78 6.77 -5.76 -5.62
N ALA A 79 6.06 -6.80 -5.18
CA ALA A 79 4.75 -7.15 -5.72
C ALA A 79 3.71 -6.03 -5.53
N ARG A 80 3.78 -5.28 -4.42
CA ARG A 80 2.89 -4.15 -4.14
C ARG A 80 3.22 -2.88 -4.94
N ILE A 81 4.50 -2.66 -5.25
CA ILE A 81 4.95 -1.53 -6.07
C ILE A 81 4.64 -1.76 -7.56
N GLU A 82 4.68 -3.01 -8.02
CA GLU A 82 4.47 -3.37 -9.43
C GLU A 82 3.01 -3.71 -9.77
N GLU A 83 2.08 -3.58 -8.82
CA GLU A 83 0.64 -3.78 -9.06
C GLU A 83 0.06 -2.71 -9.99
#